data_AF-A0A7S4W661-F1
#
_entry.id   AF-A0A7S4W661-F1
#
_cell.length_a   1.000
_cell.length_b   1.000
_cell.length_c   1.000
_cell.angle_alpha   90.00
_cell.angle_beta   90.00
_cell.angle_gamma   90.00
#
_symmetry.space_group_name_H-M   'P 1'
#
loop_
_entity.id
_entity.type
_entity.pdbx_description
1 polymer ?
#
loop_
_entity_poly.entity_id
_entity_poly.type
_entity_poly.pdbx_seq_one_letter_code
_entity_poly.pdbx_strand_id
1 'polypeptide(L)'
;GFEADGTLLGYQGCGQEVDNYAHFKSKLDNGAAEARPLLCPLGKYGYDCRCRGWYDTAKRKWDNSRIPLYVSAPYLFAATSAFLGQTTTLPLVDPITNTYIGQTLVDIDPFLTFNGLTDNTVLFDDGFPFVINEDGGTVIGPNSTKITNEAKPPIETLILLGGDCTDNNNDIDSFRTILSDMKEGRSNTVEFTRQRKDCSTQDMYISYSPVIVKNFFPLNSSDFSRGVKEYASMIYSIALVLPASSTFQRSAASLGRSLIIVIIVLVVLILLGMATIAYCLVRINSLVIIPMLCLLEEIKNVNRYVIFRIFRFSLHCDITPHP
;
A
#
# COMPACT_ATOMS: atom_id res chain seq x y z
N GLY A 1 -0.19 13.72 32.59
CA GLY A 1 -0.56 13.03 33.84
C GLY A 1 0.70 12.71 34.61
N PHE A 2 0.70 12.89 35.92
CA PHE A 2 1.85 12.62 36.79
C PHE A 2 1.68 11.32 37.59
N GLU A 3 2.77 10.58 37.76
CA GLU A 3 2.75 9.28 38.43
C GLU A 3 2.55 9.39 39.94
N ALA A 4 3.12 10.44 40.56
CA ALA A 4 3.14 10.59 42.01
C ALA A 4 1.73 10.73 42.60
N ASP A 5 0.91 11.58 42.01
CA ASP A 5 -0.38 12.01 42.56
C ASP A 5 -1.56 11.75 41.62
N GLY A 6 -1.32 11.37 40.36
CA GLY A 6 -2.36 11.18 39.35
C GLY A 6 -2.83 12.48 38.73
N THR A 7 -2.19 13.62 39.04
CA THR A 7 -2.58 14.94 38.55
C THR A 7 -2.52 14.97 37.02
N LEU A 8 -3.62 15.38 36.40
CA LEU A 8 -3.72 15.59 34.96
C LEU A 8 -3.87 17.09 34.68
N LEU A 9 -2.86 17.67 34.02
CA LEU A 9 -2.87 19.05 33.55
C LEU A 9 -2.86 19.04 32.03
N GLY A 10 -3.63 19.93 31.42
CA GLY A 10 -3.69 20.06 29.96
C GLY A 10 -4.73 21.06 29.51
N TYR A 11 -4.82 21.22 28.19
CA TYR A 11 -5.82 22.04 27.53
C TYR A 11 -6.79 21.13 26.78
N GLN A 12 -8.08 21.21 27.09
CA GLN A 12 -9.12 20.41 26.44
C GLN A 12 -9.89 21.19 25.36
N GLY A 13 -9.35 22.33 24.90
CA GLY A 13 -10.10 23.22 24.02
C GLY A 13 -11.10 24.08 24.78
N CYS A 14 -12.15 24.50 24.08
CA CYS A 14 -13.25 25.30 24.64
C CYS A 14 -14.33 24.44 25.33
N GLY A 15 -14.20 23.10 25.34
CA GLY A 15 -15.15 22.20 25.98
C GLY A 15 -14.96 22.13 27.49
N GLN A 16 -16.05 22.21 28.27
CA GLN A 16 -16.04 22.02 29.73
C GLN A 16 -16.19 20.54 30.12
N GLU A 17 -15.57 19.63 29.37
CA GLU A 17 -15.78 18.19 29.58
C GLU A 17 -14.99 17.63 30.77
N VAL A 18 -14.09 18.43 31.36
CA VAL A 18 -13.30 18.07 32.56
C VAL A 18 -14.21 17.73 33.75
N ASP A 19 -15.37 18.38 33.88
CA ASP A 19 -16.27 18.15 35.01
C ASP A 19 -16.77 16.69 35.06
N ASN A 20 -16.87 16.04 33.90
CA ASN A 20 -17.27 14.64 33.80
C ASN A 20 -16.23 13.67 34.38
N TYR A 21 -14.98 14.08 34.57
CA TYR A 21 -13.98 13.28 35.26
C TYR A 21 -14.34 13.00 36.72
N ALA A 22 -15.11 13.87 37.38
CA ALA A 22 -15.63 13.58 38.71
C ALA A 22 -16.61 12.39 38.72
N HIS A 23 -17.29 12.15 37.60
CA HIS A 23 -18.25 11.06 37.42
C HIS A 23 -17.63 9.76 36.91
N PHE A 24 -16.34 9.75 36.60
CA PHE A 24 -15.65 8.52 36.26
C PHE A 24 -15.76 7.50 37.40
N LYS A 25 -16.07 6.25 37.04
CA LYS A 25 -16.18 5.13 37.97
C LYS A 25 -15.35 3.95 37.46
N SER A 26 -14.51 3.39 38.32
CA SER A 26 -13.81 2.14 38.03
C SER A 26 -14.83 1.00 37.85
N LYS A 27 -14.76 0.33 36.70
CA LYS A 27 -15.68 -0.75 36.32
C LYS A 27 -14.87 -1.86 35.63
N LEU A 28 -15.48 -3.03 35.48
CA LEU A 28 -14.86 -4.13 34.73
C LEU A 28 -14.68 -3.78 33.25
N ASP A 29 -15.67 -3.10 32.65
CA ASP A 29 -15.69 -2.74 31.23
C ASP A 29 -14.56 -1.77 30.80
N ASN A 30 -14.09 -0.92 31.71
CA ASN A 30 -13.05 0.07 31.44
C ASN A 30 -11.65 -0.36 31.89
N GLY A 31 -11.51 -1.56 32.47
CA GLY A 31 -10.23 -2.16 32.85
C GLY A 31 -9.48 -1.44 33.96
N ALA A 32 -10.08 -0.45 34.64
CA ALA A 32 -9.38 0.38 35.62
C ALA A 32 -8.88 -0.43 36.83
N ALA A 33 -9.74 -1.31 37.35
CA ALA A 33 -9.41 -2.19 38.46
C ALA A 33 -8.39 -3.26 38.08
N GLU A 34 -8.30 -3.66 36.81
CA GLU A 34 -7.29 -4.59 36.33
C GLU A 34 -5.91 -3.91 36.21
N ALA A 35 -5.88 -2.71 35.63
CA ALA A 35 -4.64 -1.94 35.46
C ALA A 35 -3.98 -1.57 36.79
N ARG A 36 -4.79 -1.17 37.78
CA ARG A 36 -4.31 -0.73 39.10
C ARG A 36 -5.33 -1.08 40.21
N PRO A 37 -5.40 -2.35 40.66
CA PRO A 37 -6.43 -2.81 41.61
C PRO A 37 -6.40 -2.07 42.95
N LEU A 38 -5.21 -1.74 43.46
CA LEU A 38 -5.05 -1.03 44.73
C LEU A 38 -5.44 0.45 44.63
N LEU A 39 -5.13 1.10 43.51
CA LEU A 39 -5.42 2.52 43.30
C LEU A 39 -6.86 2.73 42.81
N CYS A 40 -7.41 1.79 42.05
CA CYS A 40 -8.62 1.92 41.27
C CYS A 40 -9.59 0.74 41.52
N PRO A 41 -9.88 0.37 42.78
CA PRO A 41 -10.75 -0.77 43.07
C PRO A 41 -12.13 -0.58 42.42
N LEU A 42 -12.79 -1.69 42.11
CA LEU A 42 -14.10 -1.68 41.46
C LEU A 42 -15.08 -0.78 42.22
N GLY A 43 -15.74 0.10 41.49
CA GLY A 43 -16.70 1.04 42.03
C GLY A 43 -16.12 2.35 42.57
N LYS A 44 -14.80 2.52 42.65
CA LYS A 44 -14.17 3.80 43.03
C LYS A 44 -14.59 4.92 42.07
N TYR A 45 -14.98 6.06 42.63
CA TYR A 45 -15.29 7.28 41.89
C TYR A 45 -14.08 8.21 41.81
N GLY A 46 -14.11 9.08 40.79
CA GLY A 46 -13.08 10.07 40.52
C GLY A 46 -12.06 9.56 39.51
N TYR A 47 -11.81 10.37 38.50
CA TYR A 47 -10.81 10.07 37.48
C TYR A 47 -9.40 10.16 38.06
N ASP A 48 -8.60 9.14 37.75
CA ASP A 48 -7.17 9.13 37.96
C ASP A 48 -6.54 8.56 36.69
N CYS A 49 -5.64 9.33 36.06
CA CYS A 49 -5.07 8.95 34.78
C CYS A 49 -4.31 7.61 34.85
N ARG A 50 -3.75 7.26 36.02
CA ARG A 50 -3.03 6.00 36.25
C ARG A 50 -3.96 4.77 36.20
N CYS A 51 -5.27 4.98 36.37
CA CYS A 51 -6.28 3.94 36.21
C CYS A 51 -6.64 3.65 34.74
N ARG A 52 -6.07 4.38 33.77
CA ARG A 52 -6.43 4.24 32.37
C ARG A 52 -5.47 3.30 31.66
N GLY A 53 -5.99 2.43 30.80
CA GLY A 53 -5.18 1.49 30.03
C GLY A 53 -4.10 2.16 29.17
N TRP A 54 -4.37 3.34 28.63
CA TRP A 54 -3.36 4.11 27.88
C TRP A 54 -2.17 4.55 28.75
N TYR A 55 -2.41 4.80 30.03
CA TYR A 55 -1.37 5.22 30.95
C TYR A 55 -0.54 4.01 31.38
N ASP A 56 -1.23 2.99 31.88
CA ASP A 56 -0.56 1.80 32.40
C ASP A 56 0.24 1.06 31.32
N THR A 57 -0.33 0.87 30.12
CA THR A 57 0.37 0.21 29.01
C THR A 57 1.59 1.01 28.56
N ALA A 58 1.47 2.34 28.40
CA ALA A 58 2.60 3.19 28.01
C ALA A 58 3.74 3.11 29.05
N LYS A 59 3.40 3.20 30.34
CA LYS A 59 4.38 3.07 31.43
C LYS A 59 5.07 1.70 31.39
N ARG A 60 4.34 0.60 31.23
CA ARG A 60 4.93 -0.75 31.13
C ARG A 60 5.86 -0.88 29.92
N LYS A 61 5.48 -0.33 28.76
CA LYS A 61 6.34 -0.32 27.57
C LYS A 61 7.62 0.48 27.79
N TRP A 62 7.52 1.63 28.48
CA TRP A 62 8.69 2.40 28.87
C TRP A 62 9.58 1.62 29.85
N ASP A 63 9.02 1.01 30.87
CA ASP A 63 9.78 0.30 31.89
C ASP A 63 10.49 -0.94 31.34
N ASN A 64 9.83 -1.68 30.44
CA ASN A 64 10.36 -2.94 29.89
C ASN A 64 11.32 -2.71 28.70
N SER A 65 10.98 -1.79 27.79
CA SER A 65 11.64 -1.69 26.49
C SER A 65 12.16 -0.29 26.17
N ARG A 66 11.93 0.69 27.06
CA ARG A 66 12.24 2.12 26.83
C ARG A 66 11.66 2.64 25.51
N ILE A 67 10.53 2.08 25.08
CA ILE A 67 9.80 2.55 23.90
C ILE A 67 9.08 3.85 24.30
N PRO A 68 9.40 4.97 23.66
CA PRO A 68 8.87 6.24 24.11
C PRO A 68 7.46 6.53 23.64
N LEU A 69 7.15 6.23 22.38
CA LEU A 69 5.87 6.57 21.79
C LEU A 69 4.94 5.37 21.92
N TYR A 70 3.76 5.59 22.47
CA TYR A 70 2.70 4.60 22.52
C TYR A 70 1.41 5.18 21.95
N VAL A 71 0.72 4.40 21.13
CA VAL A 71 -0.59 4.77 20.58
C VAL A 71 -1.61 3.71 20.95
N SER A 72 -2.61 4.12 21.73
CA SER A 72 -3.65 3.19 22.18
C SER A 72 -4.54 2.74 21.02
N ALA A 73 -5.13 1.54 21.17
CA ALA A 73 -6.34 1.20 20.43
C ALA A 73 -7.45 2.22 20.76
N PRO A 74 -8.46 2.40 19.87
CA PRO A 74 -9.59 3.26 20.15
C PRO A 74 -10.36 2.80 21.40
N TYR A 75 -10.74 3.75 22.25
CA TYR A 75 -11.49 3.49 23.48
C TYR A 75 -12.39 4.68 23.82
N LEU A 76 -13.36 4.46 24.70
CA LEU A 76 -14.25 5.53 25.17
C LEU A 76 -13.54 6.44 26.16
N PHE A 77 -13.52 7.73 25.85
CA PHE A 77 -12.94 8.73 26.73
C PHE A 77 -13.74 8.87 28.02
N ALA A 78 -13.03 9.08 29.13
CA ALA A 78 -13.67 9.16 30.44
C ALA A 78 -14.50 10.44 30.62
N ALA A 79 -14.13 11.53 29.94
CA ALA A 79 -14.85 12.80 29.96
C ALA A 79 -16.17 12.71 29.19
N THR A 80 -16.27 11.82 28.21
CA THR A 80 -17.42 11.74 27.32
C THR A 80 -17.71 10.29 27.00
N SER A 81 -18.83 9.77 27.51
CA SER A 81 -19.31 8.42 27.17
C SER A 81 -19.70 8.26 25.69
N ALA A 82 -19.71 9.36 24.92
CA ALA A 82 -20.11 9.39 23.52
C ALA A 82 -18.93 9.50 22.54
N PHE A 83 -17.70 9.75 23.02
CA PHE A 83 -16.55 9.93 22.14
C PHE A 83 -15.60 8.75 22.23
N LEU A 84 -15.45 8.07 21.09
CA LEU A 84 -14.41 7.06 20.89
C LEU A 84 -13.20 7.74 20.28
N GLY A 85 -12.09 7.70 20.99
CA GLY A 85 -10.84 8.29 20.51
C GLY A 85 -9.65 7.38 20.73
N GLN A 86 -8.50 7.81 20.25
CA GLN A 86 -7.21 7.21 20.54
C GLN A 86 -6.36 8.16 21.36
N THR A 87 -5.45 7.62 22.16
CA THR A 87 -4.50 8.44 22.90
C THR A 87 -3.10 8.06 22.48
N THR A 88 -2.36 9.06 22.03
CA THR A 88 -0.92 8.98 21.80
C THR A 88 -0.20 9.51 23.03
N THR A 89 0.81 8.82 23.52
CA THR A 89 1.50 9.18 24.77
C THR A 89 3.01 9.19 24.60
N LEU A 90 3.66 10.05 25.38
CA LEU A 90 5.12 10.09 25.54
C LEU A 90 5.45 10.15 27.04
N PRO A 91 6.44 9.40 27.52
CA PRO A 91 6.84 9.41 28.92
C PRO A 91 7.50 10.74 29.27
N LEU A 92 7.19 11.21 30.47
CA LEU A 92 7.95 12.23 31.17
C LEU A 92 8.92 11.50 32.10
N VAL A 93 10.20 11.82 31.96
CA VAL A 93 11.29 11.14 32.66
C VAL A 93 12.15 12.19 33.32
N ASP A 94 12.52 11.96 34.58
CA ASP A 94 13.52 12.80 35.25
C ASP A 94 14.88 12.58 34.56
N PRO A 95 15.50 13.63 33.97
CA PRO A 95 16.75 13.49 33.25
C PRO A 95 17.94 13.08 34.14
N ILE A 96 17.88 13.33 35.46
CA ILE A 96 18.97 13.03 36.39
C ILE A 96 18.91 11.56 36.82
N THR A 97 17.74 11.12 37.26
CA THR A 97 17.55 9.76 37.81
C THR A 97 17.10 8.75 36.76
N ASN A 98 16.72 9.20 35.57
CA ASN A 98 16.08 8.41 34.52
C ASN A 98 14.80 7.69 35.00
N THR A 99 14.13 8.26 36.00
CA THR A 99 12.90 7.71 36.57
C THR A 99 11.67 8.22 35.83
N TYR A 100 10.69 7.35 35.64
CA TYR A 100 9.40 7.71 35.05
C TYR A 100 8.61 8.57 36.05
N ILE A 101 8.28 9.80 35.67
CA ILE A 101 7.55 10.76 36.53
C ILE A 101 6.11 11.01 36.06
N GLY A 102 5.78 10.60 34.84
CA GLY A 102 4.45 10.78 34.24
C GLY A 102 4.48 10.58 32.74
N GLN A 103 3.47 11.10 32.05
CA GLN A 103 3.40 11.09 30.60
C GLN A 103 2.57 12.26 30.06
N THR A 104 2.95 12.76 28.90
CA THR A 104 2.12 13.64 28.07
C THR A 104 1.25 12.82 27.16
N LEU A 105 0.10 13.36 26.78
CA LEU A 105 -0.80 12.71 25.85
C LEU A 105 -1.40 13.68 24.86
N VAL A 106 -1.76 13.16 23.70
CA VAL A 106 -2.61 13.82 22.71
C VAL A 106 -3.72 12.84 22.36
N ASP A 107 -4.95 13.30 22.51
CA ASP A 107 -6.13 12.56 22.11
C ASP A 107 -6.43 12.87 20.64
N ILE A 108 -6.72 11.82 19.88
CA ILE A 108 -6.90 11.85 18.43
C ILE A 108 -8.26 11.25 18.09
N ASP A 109 -8.98 11.91 17.20
CA ASP A 109 -10.18 11.36 16.58
C ASP A 109 -9.80 10.36 15.48
N PRO A 110 -10.04 9.05 15.65
CA PRO A 110 -9.74 8.05 14.64
C PRO A 110 -10.61 8.21 13.37
N PHE A 111 -11.76 8.90 13.45
CA PHE A 111 -12.62 9.13 12.28
C PHE A 111 -11.96 10.05 11.25
N LEU A 112 -11.11 11.00 11.67
CA LEU A 112 -10.35 11.83 10.72
C LEU A 112 -9.36 10.98 9.92
N THR A 113 -8.67 10.05 10.59
CA THR A 113 -7.79 9.08 9.92
C THR A 113 -8.57 8.16 8.99
N PHE A 114 -9.76 7.72 9.42
CA PHE A 114 -10.64 6.90 8.60
C PHE A 114 -11.09 7.62 7.34
N ASN A 115 -11.67 8.82 7.47
CA ASN A 115 -12.13 9.62 6.33
C ASN A 115 -10.96 9.92 5.39
N GLY A 116 -9.80 10.30 5.93
CA GLY A 116 -8.60 10.51 5.12
C GLY A 116 -8.19 9.26 4.33
N LEU A 117 -8.34 8.07 4.89
CA LEU A 117 -8.04 6.82 4.22
C LEU A 117 -9.11 6.42 3.20
N THR A 118 -10.39 6.52 3.54
CA THR A 118 -11.49 6.11 2.65
C THR A 118 -11.74 7.09 1.52
N ASP A 119 -11.66 8.38 1.80
CA ASP A 119 -11.98 9.43 0.81
C ASP A 119 -10.90 9.52 -0.28
N ASN A 120 -9.67 9.09 0.04
CA ASN A 120 -8.53 9.13 -0.87
C ASN A 120 -8.13 7.76 -1.44
N THR A 121 -8.75 6.66 -0.99
CA THR A 121 -8.44 5.31 -1.49
C THR A 121 -9.62 4.77 -2.29
N VAL A 122 -9.48 4.75 -3.61
CA VAL A 122 -10.45 4.08 -4.49
C VAL A 122 -10.26 2.58 -4.34
N LEU A 123 -11.14 1.95 -3.56
CA LEU A 123 -11.20 0.50 -3.41
C LEU A 123 -12.22 -0.07 -4.38
N PHE A 124 -11.88 -1.20 -4.99
CA PHE A 124 -12.75 -1.90 -5.92
C PHE A 124 -13.58 -2.95 -5.19
N ASP A 125 -14.83 -3.13 -5.64
CA ASP A 125 -15.74 -4.17 -5.18
C ASP A 125 -15.91 -4.18 -3.63
N ASP A 126 -15.84 -5.36 -3.01
CA ASP A 126 -15.91 -5.57 -1.55
C ASP A 126 -14.57 -5.34 -0.83
N GLY A 127 -13.69 -4.52 -1.43
CA GLY A 127 -12.41 -4.15 -0.86
C GLY A 127 -12.56 -3.18 0.31
N PHE A 128 -11.67 -3.27 1.30
CA PHE A 128 -11.69 -2.38 2.45
C PHE A 128 -10.27 -2.12 2.98
N PRO A 129 -10.03 -0.96 3.59
CA PRO A 129 -8.82 -0.72 4.34
C PRO A 129 -9.03 -1.12 5.80
N PHE A 130 -7.97 -1.50 6.49
CA PHE A 130 -7.98 -1.57 7.94
C PHE A 130 -6.63 -1.12 8.51
N VAL A 131 -6.65 -0.71 9.76
CA VAL A 131 -5.46 -0.23 10.46
C VAL A 131 -5.42 -0.89 11.82
N ILE A 132 -4.26 -1.40 12.21
CA ILE A 132 -3.99 -1.89 13.57
C ILE A 132 -2.91 -1.03 14.22
N ASN A 133 -2.92 -0.94 15.54
CA ASN A 133 -1.79 -0.40 16.29
C ASN A 133 -0.73 -1.50 16.52
N GLU A 134 0.38 -1.14 17.15
CA GLU A 134 1.48 -2.06 17.47
C GLU A 134 1.09 -3.26 18.36
N ASP A 135 0.04 -3.14 19.17
CA ASP A 135 -0.47 -4.26 19.99
C ASP A 135 -1.39 -5.21 19.18
N GLY A 136 -1.75 -4.81 17.95
CA GLY A 136 -2.75 -5.49 17.13
C GLY A 136 -4.19 -5.11 17.43
N GLY A 137 -4.40 -4.06 18.24
CA GLY A 137 -5.72 -3.48 18.44
C GLY A 137 -6.22 -2.83 17.15
N THR A 138 -7.45 -3.17 16.76
CA THR A 138 -8.09 -2.61 15.57
C THR A 138 -8.28 -1.10 15.72
N VAL A 139 -7.64 -0.29 14.89
CA VAL A 139 -7.80 1.16 14.84
C VAL A 139 -8.86 1.57 13.83
N ILE A 140 -8.85 0.95 12.66
CA ILE A 140 -9.86 1.05 11.61
C ILE A 140 -10.14 -0.38 11.15
N GLY A 141 -11.40 -0.73 10.94
CA GLY A 141 -11.80 -2.08 10.52
C GLY A 141 -12.79 -2.03 9.37
N PRO A 142 -13.13 -3.18 8.75
CA PRO A 142 -14.18 -3.23 7.74
C PRO A 142 -15.51 -2.71 8.33
N ASN A 143 -16.19 -1.81 7.63
CA ASN A 143 -17.45 -1.16 8.06
C ASN A 143 -17.35 -0.27 9.32
N SER A 144 -16.21 0.38 9.56
CA SER A 144 -15.98 1.28 10.71
C SER A 144 -16.88 2.52 10.80
N THR A 145 -17.89 2.67 9.94
CA THR A 145 -18.97 3.65 10.16
C THR A 145 -19.89 3.28 11.33
N LYS A 146 -19.82 2.03 11.82
CA LYS A 146 -20.58 1.53 12.98
C LYS A 146 -19.68 1.19 14.16
N ILE A 147 -18.67 2.00 14.45
CA ILE A 147 -17.93 1.80 15.71
C ILE A 147 -18.83 2.29 16.84
N THR A 148 -19.63 1.37 17.37
CA THR A 148 -20.42 1.57 18.58
C THR A 148 -19.50 1.62 19.79
N ASN A 149 -20.03 2.09 20.91
CA ASN A 149 -19.39 2.27 22.21
C ASN A 149 -18.77 1.01 22.84
N GLU A 150 -18.64 -0.09 22.11
CA GLU A 150 -18.12 -1.36 22.58
C GLU A 150 -16.65 -1.53 22.15
N ALA A 151 -15.88 -2.21 23.00
CA ALA A 151 -14.48 -2.53 22.71
C ALA A 151 -14.39 -3.18 21.33
N LYS A 152 -13.51 -2.66 20.47
CA LYS A 152 -13.38 -3.19 19.11
C LYS A 152 -13.02 -4.66 19.17
N PRO A 153 -13.81 -5.54 18.53
CA PRO A 153 -13.47 -6.94 18.49
C PRO A 153 -12.16 -7.11 17.70
N PRO A 154 -11.38 -8.17 17.99
CA PRO A 154 -10.12 -8.44 17.29
C PRO A 154 -10.31 -8.39 15.78
N ILE A 155 -9.39 -7.77 15.04
CA ILE A 155 -9.52 -7.61 13.58
C ILE A 155 -9.76 -8.95 12.84
N GLU A 156 -9.23 -10.05 13.38
CA GLU A 156 -9.50 -11.43 12.92
C GLU A 156 -11.00 -11.71 12.82
N THR A 157 -11.77 -11.37 13.85
CA THR A 157 -13.21 -11.60 13.88
C THR A 157 -13.94 -10.72 12.88
N LEU A 158 -13.47 -9.49 12.66
CA LEU A 158 -14.10 -8.56 11.73
C LEU A 158 -13.89 -8.92 10.25
N ILE A 159 -12.77 -9.59 9.94
CA ILE A 159 -12.39 -9.93 8.57
C ILE A 159 -12.83 -11.34 8.19
N LEU A 160 -12.74 -12.29 9.13
CA LEU A 160 -12.98 -13.71 8.86
C LEU A 160 -14.41 -14.15 9.13
N LEU A 161 -15.12 -13.52 10.07
CA LEU A 161 -16.45 -13.95 10.48
C LEU A 161 -17.54 -13.13 9.77
N GLY A 162 -17.97 -13.64 8.62
CA GLY A 162 -19.15 -13.14 7.92
C GLY A 162 -20.49 -13.46 8.62
N GLY A 163 -20.52 -14.25 9.70
CA GLY A 163 -21.75 -14.68 10.38
C GLY A 163 -21.53 -15.94 11.21
N ASP A 164 -22.61 -16.63 11.60
CA ASP A 164 -22.63 -17.87 12.40
C ASP A 164 -22.09 -19.12 11.64
N CYS A 165 -21.20 -18.93 10.68
CA CYS A 165 -20.60 -20.03 9.94
C CYS A 165 -19.59 -20.77 10.83
N THR A 166 -19.50 -22.09 10.70
CA THR A 166 -18.54 -22.90 11.48
C THR A 166 -17.11 -22.55 11.12
N ASP A 167 -16.31 -22.19 12.12
CA ASP A 167 -14.91 -21.80 12.00
C ASP A 167 -14.06 -22.88 11.30
N ASN A 168 -13.46 -22.50 10.17
CA ASN A 168 -12.38 -23.28 9.57
C ASN A 168 -11.05 -22.81 10.17
N ASN A 169 -10.50 -23.58 11.12
CA ASN A 169 -9.30 -23.19 11.89
C ASN A 169 -8.11 -22.77 11.00
N ASN A 170 -7.97 -23.36 9.81
CA ASN A 170 -6.85 -23.10 8.90
C ASN A 170 -6.84 -21.64 8.37
N ASP A 171 -8.02 -21.05 8.13
CA ASP A 171 -8.13 -19.68 7.59
C ASP A 171 -7.78 -18.65 8.67
N ILE A 172 -8.16 -18.94 9.92
CA ILE A 172 -7.81 -18.13 11.09
C ILE A 172 -6.30 -18.13 11.32
N ASP A 173 -5.66 -19.29 11.26
CA ASP A 173 -4.21 -19.39 11.50
C ASP A 173 -3.39 -18.71 10.39
N SER A 174 -3.87 -18.76 9.15
CA SER A 174 -3.27 -18.03 8.02
C SER A 174 -3.34 -16.52 8.24
N PHE A 175 -4.49 -16.00 8.66
CA PHE A 175 -4.65 -14.57 8.94
C PHE A 175 -3.90 -14.12 10.20
N ARG A 176 -3.78 -14.96 11.23
CA ARG A 176 -2.93 -14.68 12.41
C ARG A 176 -1.47 -14.50 12.05
N THR A 177 -0.97 -15.27 11.09
CA THR A 177 0.39 -15.11 10.57
C THR A 177 0.57 -13.72 9.94
N ILE A 178 -0.40 -13.29 9.13
CA ILE A 178 -0.43 -11.95 8.54
C ILE A 178 -0.45 -10.86 9.64
N LEU A 179 -1.27 -11.02 10.68
CA LEU A 179 -1.29 -10.07 11.79
C LEU A 179 -0.01 -10.05 12.60
N SER A 180 0.65 -11.18 12.79
CA SER A 180 1.97 -11.24 13.44
C SER A 180 2.99 -10.43 12.63
N ASP A 181 3.04 -10.64 11.32
CA ASP A 181 3.92 -9.87 10.43
C ASP A 181 3.62 -8.37 10.49
N MET A 182 2.34 -7.99 10.51
CA MET A 182 1.92 -6.59 10.64
C MET A 182 2.33 -5.98 11.99
N LYS A 183 2.23 -6.71 13.10
CA LYS A 183 2.66 -6.26 14.44
C LYS A 183 4.18 -6.13 14.55
N GLU A 184 4.92 -6.98 13.83
CA GLU A 184 6.38 -6.90 13.72
C GLU A 184 6.85 -5.77 12.79
N GLY A 185 5.92 -5.04 12.17
CA GLY A 185 6.24 -3.92 11.29
C GLY A 185 6.82 -4.36 9.95
N ARG A 186 6.39 -5.51 9.43
CA ARG A 186 6.77 -5.96 8.08
C ARG A 186 5.81 -5.39 7.03
N SER A 187 6.28 -5.33 5.80
CA SER A 187 5.46 -5.06 4.61
C SER A 187 5.38 -6.31 3.76
N ASN A 188 4.18 -6.69 3.33
CA ASN A 188 4.01 -7.84 2.44
C ASN A 188 2.70 -7.73 1.65
N THR A 189 2.59 -8.58 0.62
CA THR A 189 1.34 -8.84 -0.09
C THR A 189 1.11 -10.34 -0.12
N VAL A 190 -0.02 -10.78 0.44
CA VAL A 190 -0.34 -12.20 0.64
C VAL A 190 -1.77 -12.48 0.20
N GLU A 191 -2.02 -13.68 -0.30
CA GLU A 191 -3.37 -14.18 -0.58
C GLU A 191 -3.90 -14.93 0.65
N PHE A 192 -5.16 -14.70 0.99
CA PHE A 192 -5.85 -15.43 2.04
C PHE A 192 -7.32 -15.61 1.69
N THR A 193 -7.95 -16.64 2.26
CA THR A 193 -9.36 -16.90 2.04
C THR A 193 -10.17 -16.34 3.21
N ARG A 194 -11.26 -15.63 2.91
CA ARG A 194 -12.25 -15.17 3.91
C ARG A 194 -13.58 -15.88 3.70
N GLN A 195 -14.34 -16.04 4.78
CA GLN A 195 -15.71 -16.53 4.70
C GLN A 195 -16.71 -15.37 4.62
N ARG A 196 -17.62 -15.44 3.66
CA ARG A 196 -18.71 -14.47 3.48
C ARG A 196 -19.89 -14.80 4.39
N LYS A 197 -20.85 -13.88 4.45
CA LYS A 197 -22.08 -14.04 5.26
C LYS A 197 -22.96 -15.21 4.85
N ASP A 198 -22.85 -15.63 3.60
CA ASP A 198 -23.54 -16.79 3.02
C ASP A 198 -22.73 -18.10 3.21
N CYS A 199 -21.69 -18.07 4.04
CA CYS A 199 -20.73 -19.14 4.28
C CYS A 199 -19.91 -19.57 3.06
N SER A 200 -20.00 -18.84 1.93
CA SER A 200 -19.11 -19.06 0.79
C SER A 200 -17.70 -18.55 1.09
N THR A 201 -16.69 -19.19 0.51
CA THR A 201 -15.31 -18.75 0.58
C THR A 201 -15.02 -17.75 -0.53
N GLN A 202 -14.19 -16.75 -0.22
CA GLN A 202 -13.71 -15.77 -1.17
C GLN A 202 -12.22 -15.56 -0.98
N ASP A 203 -11.46 -15.73 -2.05
CA ASP A 203 -10.03 -15.44 -2.05
C ASP A 203 -9.80 -13.94 -2.15
N MET A 204 -8.90 -13.46 -1.29
CA MET A 204 -8.61 -12.06 -1.07
C MET A 204 -7.10 -11.85 -1.13
N TYR A 205 -6.69 -10.73 -1.71
CA TYR A 205 -5.35 -10.20 -1.54
C TYR A 205 -5.35 -9.19 -0.41
N ILE A 206 -4.36 -9.29 0.47
CA ILE A 206 -4.02 -8.25 1.42
C ILE A 206 -2.64 -7.71 1.10
N SER A 207 -2.51 -6.38 1.06
CA SER A 207 -1.22 -5.70 1.04
C SER A 207 -1.14 -4.81 2.27
N TYR A 208 -0.05 -4.91 3.02
CA TYR A 208 0.12 -4.19 4.27
C TYR A 208 1.53 -3.59 4.42
N SER A 209 1.63 -2.51 5.20
CA SER A 209 2.88 -1.81 5.48
C SER A 209 2.82 -1.07 6.81
N PRO A 210 3.93 -0.99 7.57
CA PRO A 210 3.99 -0.22 8.80
C PRO A 210 4.00 1.29 8.50
N VAL A 211 3.47 2.05 9.44
CA VAL A 211 3.65 3.50 9.56
C VAL A 211 4.66 3.74 10.67
N ILE A 212 5.87 4.13 10.28
CA ILE A 212 6.97 4.40 11.20
C ILE A 212 7.16 5.90 11.31
N VAL A 213 7.15 6.39 12.54
CA VAL A 213 7.38 7.80 12.85
C VAL A 213 8.71 7.95 13.59
N LYS A 214 9.44 9.00 13.21
CA LYS A 214 10.65 9.43 13.92
C LYS A 214 10.25 10.30 15.10
N ASN A 215 10.67 9.87 16.29
CA ASN A 215 10.47 10.57 17.55
C ASN A 215 11.81 11.11 18.04
N PHE A 216 11.79 12.29 18.64
CA PHE A 216 12.99 12.97 19.10
C PHE A 216 12.89 13.23 20.60
N PHE A 217 13.81 12.63 21.36
CA PHE A 217 13.89 12.84 22.80
C PHE A 217 15.04 13.78 23.11
N PRO A 218 14.81 14.90 23.81
CA PRO A 218 15.90 15.79 24.19
C PRO A 218 16.88 15.04 25.10
N LEU A 219 18.18 15.19 24.85
CA LEU A 219 19.21 14.68 25.75
C LEU A 219 19.21 15.42 27.09
N ASN A 220 18.71 16.67 27.09
CA ASN A 220 18.51 17.49 28.26
C ASN A 220 17.12 18.13 28.22
N SER A 221 16.27 17.84 29.20
CA SER A 221 14.90 18.36 29.26
C SER A 221 14.78 19.88 29.37
N SER A 222 15.86 20.56 29.78
CA SER A 222 15.92 22.03 29.82
C SER A 222 16.27 22.69 28.48
N ASP A 223 16.77 21.92 27.50
CA ASP A 223 17.31 22.49 26.27
C ASP A 223 17.35 21.48 25.10
N PHE A 224 16.37 21.58 24.19
CA PHE A 224 16.34 20.80 22.94
C PHE A 224 17.52 21.11 22.01
N SER A 225 18.16 22.27 22.13
CA SER A 225 19.27 22.67 21.24
C SER A 225 20.57 21.90 21.53
N ARG A 226 20.68 21.25 22.69
CA ARG A 226 21.84 20.42 23.07
C ARG A 226 21.83 19.02 22.46
N GLY A 227 20.84 18.74 21.61
CA GLY A 227 20.73 17.50 20.86
C GLY A 227 19.55 16.66 21.31
N VAL A 228 19.14 15.81 20.38
CA VAL A 228 18.02 14.88 20.55
C VAL A 228 18.50 13.47 20.20
N LYS A 229 17.97 12.48 20.90
CA LYS A 229 18.07 11.08 20.52
C LYS A 229 16.87 10.74 19.64
N GLU A 230 17.16 10.30 18.42
CA GLU A 230 16.16 9.83 17.47
C GLU A 230 15.74 8.39 17.80
N TYR A 231 14.44 8.14 17.74
CA TYR A 231 13.84 6.81 17.82
C TYR A 231 12.89 6.64 16.65
N ALA A 232 12.93 5.48 16.00
CA ALA A 232 11.89 5.08 15.06
C ALA A 232 10.89 4.20 15.80
N SER A 233 9.61 4.54 15.73
CA SER A 233 8.54 3.76 16.35
C SER A 233 7.45 3.48 15.33
N MET A 234 7.05 2.22 15.20
CA MET A 234 5.85 1.87 14.46
C MET A 234 4.63 2.30 15.27
N ILE A 235 3.80 3.16 14.69
CA ILE A 235 2.54 3.59 15.34
C ILE A 235 1.34 2.79 14.86
N TYR A 236 1.34 2.43 13.58
CA TYR A 236 0.28 1.70 12.94
C TYR A 236 0.84 0.71 11.92
N SER A 237 0.04 -0.29 11.56
CA SER A 237 0.18 -1.04 10.32
C SER A 237 -1.10 -0.89 9.52
N ILE A 238 -0.97 -0.40 8.28
CA ILE A 238 -2.08 -0.15 7.37
C ILE A 238 -2.15 -1.32 6.42
N ALA A 239 -3.36 -1.85 6.21
CA ALA A 239 -3.63 -2.89 5.25
C ALA A 239 -4.74 -2.48 4.29
N LEU A 240 -4.59 -2.90 3.03
CA LEU A 240 -5.59 -2.82 1.99
C LEU A 240 -5.97 -4.24 1.58
N VAL A 241 -7.26 -4.54 1.63
CA VAL A 241 -7.81 -5.86 1.30
C VAL A 241 -8.66 -5.74 0.05
N LEU A 242 -8.44 -6.60 -0.94
CA LEU A 242 -9.14 -6.61 -2.23
C LEU A 242 -9.53 -8.04 -2.63
N PRO A 243 -10.70 -8.27 -3.24
CA PRO A 243 -11.03 -9.56 -3.84
C PRO A 243 -10.01 -9.97 -4.91
N ALA A 244 -9.57 -11.24 -4.92
CA ALA A 244 -8.62 -11.73 -5.92
C ALA A 244 -9.13 -11.60 -7.37
N SER A 245 -10.46 -11.69 -7.56
CA SER A 245 -11.12 -11.48 -8.85
C SER A 245 -10.98 -10.06 -9.39
N SER A 246 -10.85 -9.05 -8.52
CA SER A 246 -10.92 -7.62 -8.88
C SER A 246 -9.61 -7.08 -9.48
N THR A 247 -8.46 -7.49 -8.94
CA THR A 247 -7.13 -6.98 -9.31
C THR A 247 -6.61 -7.58 -10.60
N PHE A 248 -6.84 -8.88 -10.82
CA PHE A 248 -6.30 -9.58 -11.99
C PHE A 248 -7.14 -9.33 -13.26
N GLN A 249 -8.47 -9.36 -13.18
CA GLN A 249 -9.31 -9.28 -14.37
C GLN A 249 -9.21 -7.94 -15.11
N ARG A 250 -9.09 -6.81 -14.40
CA ARG A 250 -8.96 -5.49 -15.05
C ARG A 250 -7.54 -5.21 -15.54
N SER A 251 -6.51 -5.61 -14.80
CA SER A 251 -5.13 -5.51 -15.26
C SER A 251 -4.92 -6.39 -16.50
N ALA A 252 -5.43 -7.62 -16.49
CA ALA A 252 -5.41 -8.52 -17.65
C ALA A 252 -6.25 -8.00 -18.82
N ALA A 253 -7.42 -7.40 -18.57
CA ALA A 253 -8.24 -6.82 -19.65
C ALA A 253 -7.60 -5.57 -20.28
N SER A 254 -6.96 -4.71 -19.48
CA SER A 254 -6.24 -3.52 -19.96
C SER A 254 -4.96 -3.90 -20.70
N LEU A 255 -4.20 -4.86 -20.16
CA LEU A 255 -3.02 -5.44 -20.82
C LEU A 255 -3.43 -6.16 -22.11
N GLY A 256 -4.53 -6.92 -22.09
CA GLY A 256 -5.05 -7.62 -23.27
C GLY A 256 -5.42 -6.66 -24.40
N ARG A 257 -6.12 -5.55 -24.09
CA ARG A 257 -6.41 -4.51 -25.09
C ARG A 257 -5.14 -3.85 -25.63
N SER A 258 -4.19 -3.55 -24.75
CA SER A 258 -2.90 -2.94 -25.14
C SER A 258 -2.09 -3.88 -26.03
N LEU A 259 -2.04 -5.17 -25.70
CA LEU A 259 -1.36 -6.19 -26.50
C LEU A 259 -2.01 -6.36 -27.89
N ILE A 260 -3.35 -6.36 -27.97
CA ILE A 260 -4.06 -6.42 -29.26
C ILE A 260 -3.70 -5.20 -30.12
N ILE A 261 -3.68 -4.00 -29.56
CA ILE A 261 -3.30 -2.77 -30.29
C ILE A 261 -1.85 -2.88 -30.80
N VAL A 262 -0.92 -3.34 -29.97
CA VAL A 262 0.49 -3.53 -30.37
C VAL A 262 0.60 -4.57 -31.49
N ILE A 263 -0.13 -5.68 -31.42
CA ILE A 263 -0.15 -6.70 -32.49
C ILE A 263 -0.68 -6.11 -33.80
N ILE A 264 -1.77 -5.34 -33.75
CA ILE A 264 -2.34 -4.68 -34.94
C ILE A 264 -1.33 -3.72 -35.57
N VAL A 265 -0.68 -2.88 -34.75
CA VAL A 265 0.34 -1.94 -35.22
C VAL A 265 1.53 -2.69 -35.84
N LEU A 266 1.99 -3.77 -35.22
CA LEU A 266 3.07 -4.60 -35.75
C LEU A 266 2.71 -5.23 -37.10
N VAL A 267 1.50 -5.77 -37.23
CA VAL A 267 1.01 -6.35 -38.50
C VAL A 267 0.95 -5.30 -39.60
N VAL A 268 0.44 -4.09 -39.31
CA VAL A 268 0.41 -2.99 -40.28
C VAL A 268 1.82 -2.58 -40.71
N LEU A 269 2.78 -2.49 -39.78
CA LEU A 269 4.17 -2.18 -40.09
C LEU A 269 4.82 -3.25 -40.97
N ILE A 270 4.57 -4.53 -40.70
CA ILE A 270 5.06 -5.64 -41.53
C ILE A 270 4.47 -5.55 -42.95
N LEU A 271 3.18 -5.27 -43.08
CA LEU A 271 2.53 -5.13 -44.39
C LEU A 271 3.09 -3.94 -45.19
N LEU A 272 3.34 -2.80 -44.53
CA LEU A 272 3.99 -1.65 -45.16
C LEU A 272 5.44 -1.95 -45.55
N GLY A 273 6.18 -2.70 -44.73
CA GLY A 273 7.52 -3.19 -45.05
C GLY A 273 7.51 -4.10 -46.29
N MET A 274 6.58 -5.04 -46.36
CA MET A 274 6.44 -5.93 -47.52
C MET A 274 6.05 -5.16 -48.79
N ALA A 275 5.14 -4.19 -48.68
CA ALA A 275 4.74 -3.35 -49.82
C ALA A 275 5.89 -2.48 -50.34
N THR A 276 6.69 -1.89 -49.44
CA THR A 276 7.86 -1.09 -49.81
C THR A 276 8.95 -1.94 -50.46
N ILE A 277 9.23 -3.14 -49.94
CA ILE A 277 10.16 -4.09 -50.57
C ILE A 277 9.68 -4.47 -51.97
N ALA A 278 8.40 -4.83 -52.13
CA ALA A 278 7.82 -5.17 -53.43
C ALA A 278 7.91 -3.99 -54.43
N TYR A 279 7.62 -2.77 -53.97
CA TYR A 279 7.75 -1.57 -54.78
C TYR A 279 9.20 -1.33 -55.25
N CYS A 280 10.17 -1.47 -54.33
CA CYS A 280 11.59 -1.36 -54.65
C CYS A 280 12.02 -2.41 -55.68
N LEU A 281 11.58 -3.67 -55.55
CA LEU A 281 11.88 -4.73 -56.51
C LEU A 281 11.34 -4.42 -57.90
N VAL A 282 10.09 -3.95 -58.01
CA VAL A 282 9.49 -3.54 -59.30
C VAL A 282 10.25 -2.35 -59.91
N ARG A 283 10.64 -1.37 -59.09
CA ARG A 283 11.44 -0.22 -59.55
C ARG A 283 12.83 -0.61 -60.01
N ILE A 284 13.55 -1.45 -59.27
CA ILE A 284 14.88 -1.94 -59.67
C ILE A 284 14.75 -2.75 -60.97
N ASN A 285 13.75 -3.62 -61.08
CA ASN A 285 13.51 -4.38 -62.30
C ASN A 285 13.27 -3.46 -63.50
N SER A 286 12.42 -2.44 -63.37
CA SER A 286 12.18 -1.48 -64.46
C SER A 286 13.41 -0.61 -64.79
N LEU A 287 14.19 -0.18 -63.80
CA LEU A 287 15.34 0.70 -64.00
C LEU A 287 16.60 -0.03 -64.49
N VAL A 288 16.75 -1.32 -64.20
CA VAL A 288 17.94 -2.09 -64.58
C VAL A 288 17.66 -2.99 -65.79
N ILE A 289 16.56 -3.74 -65.76
CA ILE A 289 16.27 -4.75 -66.81
C ILE A 289 15.97 -4.06 -68.13
N ILE A 290 15.19 -2.98 -68.14
CA ILE A 290 14.84 -2.27 -69.38
C ILE A 290 16.09 -1.75 -70.10
N PRO A 291 16.98 -0.94 -69.49
CA PRO A 291 18.18 -0.48 -70.18
C PRO A 291 19.18 -1.60 -70.48
N MET A 292 19.26 -2.65 -69.65
CA MET A 292 20.06 -3.84 -70.02
C MET A 292 19.53 -4.52 -71.28
N LEU A 293 18.21 -4.67 -71.42
CA LEU A 293 17.58 -5.21 -72.62
C LEU A 293 17.83 -4.31 -73.84
N CYS A 294 17.69 -2.98 -73.69
CA CYS A 294 18.00 -2.03 -74.77
C CYS A 294 19.49 -2.08 -75.17
N LEU A 295 20.41 -2.17 -74.20
CA LEU A 295 21.83 -2.30 -74.47
C LEU A 295 22.15 -3.62 -75.20
N LEU A 296 21.52 -4.72 -74.79
CA LEU A 296 21.62 -6.02 -75.48
C LEU A 296 21.11 -5.95 -76.93
N GLU A 297 20.04 -5.20 -77.16
CA GLU A 297 19.50 -4.98 -78.51
C GLU A 297 20.44 -4.14 -79.37
N GLU A 298 21.01 -3.07 -78.83
CA GLU A 298 22.02 -2.26 -79.53
C GLU A 298 23.29 -3.05 -79.84
N ILE A 299 23.81 -3.84 -78.88
CA ILE A 299 24.97 -4.71 -79.12
C ILE A 299 24.65 -5.74 -80.22
N LYS A 300 23.45 -6.31 -80.23
CA LYS A 300 23.02 -7.22 -81.31
C LYS A 300 22.98 -6.51 -82.66
N ASN A 301 22.47 -5.28 -82.73
CA ASN A 301 22.42 -4.48 -83.95
C ASN A 301 23.82 -4.13 -84.48
N VAL A 302 24.73 -3.70 -83.61
CA VAL A 302 26.13 -3.43 -83.97
C VAL A 302 26.82 -4.69 -84.50
N ASN A 303 26.69 -5.82 -83.80
CA ASN A 303 27.26 -7.09 -84.25
C ASN A 303 26.71 -7.53 -85.61
N ARG A 304 25.41 -7.33 -85.86
CA ARG A 304 24.79 -7.61 -87.16
C ARG A 304 25.36 -6.73 -88.26
N TYR A 305 25.56 -5.43 -87.99
CA TYR A 305 26.18 -4.49 -88.93
C TYR A 305 27.65 -4.79 -89.20
N VAL A 306 28.44 -5.15 -88.18
CA VAL A 306 29.85 -5.54 -88.35
C VAL A 306 29.96 -6.80 -89.19
N ILE A 307 29.13 -7.81 -88.94
CA ILE A 307 29.07 -9.03 -89.78
C ILE A 307 28.67 -8.67 -91.22
N PHE A 308 27.69 -7.78 -91.42
CA PHE A 308 27.29 -7.34 -92.76
C PHE A 308 28.37 -6.52 -93.48
N ARG A 309 29.16 -5.72 -92.74
CA ARG A 309 30.26 -4.91 -93.29
C ARG A 309 31.49 -5.75 -93.63
N ILE A 310 31.76 -6.81 -92.85
CA ILE A 310 32.76 -7.83 -93.19
C ILE A 310 32.34 -8.59 -94.46
N PHE A 311 31.05 -8.94 -94.59
CA PHE A 311 30.55 -9.56 -95.82
C PHE A 311 30.55 -8.62 -97.05
N ARG A 312 30.33 -7.31 -96.86
CA ARG A 312 30.38 -6.33 -97.95
C ARG A 312 31.81 -5.96 -98.38
N PHE A 313 32.79 -6.07 -97.48
CA PHE A 313 34.22 -5.92 -97.84
C PHE A 313 34.80 -7.16 -98.53
N SER A 314 34.18 -8.34 -98.39
CA SER A 314 34.65 -9.57 -99.04
C SER A 314 34.14 -9.77 -100.47
N LEU A 315 33.37 -8.83 -101.04
CA LEU A 315 32.79 -8.91 -102.40
C LEU A 315 33.38 -7.88 -103.39
N HIS A 316 34.51 -7.26 -103.06
CA HIS A 316 35.16 -6.26 -103.94
C HIS A 316 36.70 -6.33 -103.96
N CYS A 317 37.26 -7.53 -103.87
CA CYS A 317 38.63 -7.79 -104.34
C CYS A 317 38.57 -8.76 -105.53
N ASP A 318 38.17 -8.21 -106.67
CA ASP A 318 38.58 -8.74 -107.97
C ASP A 318 40.10 -8.63 -108.06
N ILE A 319 40.76 -9.79 -108.16
CA ILE A 319 42.10 -9.89 -108.72
C ILE A 319 41.99 -10.88 -109.89
N THR A 320 41.96 -10.34 -111.10
CA THR A 320 42.46 -10.96 -112.32
C THR A 320 43.34 -9.92 -113.03
N PRO A 321 44.17 -10.29 -114.01
CA PRO A 321 45.04 -11.46 -114.12
C PRO A 321 46.48 -11.03 -114.52
N HIS A 322 47.42 -11.97 -114.63
CA HIS A 322 48.59 -11.97 -115.56
C HIS A 322 49.61 -13.03 -115.10
N PRO A 323 50.45 -13.58 -116.00
CA PRO A 323 50.22 -14.26 -117.28
C PRO A 323 50.33 -15.78 -117.18
#